data_AF-A0AAP0MPT9-F1
#
_entry.id   AF-A0AAP0MPT9-F1
#
_cell.length_a   1.000
_cell.length_b   1.000
_cell.length_c   1.000
_cell.angle_alpha   90.00
_cell.angle_beta   90.00
_cell.angle_gamma   90.00
#
_symmetry.space_group_name_H-M   'P 1'
#
loop_
_entity.id
_entity.type
_entity.pdbx_description
1 polymer ?
#
loop_
_entity_poly.entity_id
_entity_poly.type
_entity_poly.pdbx_seq_one_letter_code
_entity_poly.pdbx_strand_id
1 'polypeptide(L)'
;MMKPKPFKEAKVYMSRNLVAPEIFDALLDALKLNGAEVELCCDPSRTGPNDFHVISSSDHEKFEDLRAKGCNLLGPQCVLSCAKENRALPKQGFTCCLAMDGVKVIASGFDVDEKFKIEKLVTAMGGVLQTKATLDVSFVIVKNVLAAKYKVCLLPKDGGLVSLNIKGCPLINEP
;
A
#
# COMPACT_ATOMS: atom_id res chain seq x y z
N MET A 1 -4.32 6.82 -31.59
CA MET A 1 -5.03 6.02 -30.57
C MET A 1 -4.91 6.75 -29.24
N MET A 2 -6.01 7.25 -28.67
CA MET A 2 -5.97 7.94 -27.38
C MET A 2 -5.63 6.93 -26.27
N LYS A 3 -4.53 7.16 -25.54
CA LYS A 3 -4.20 6.33 -24.37
C LYS A 3 -5.37 6.42 -23.37
N PRO A 4 -5.85 5.29 -22.82
CA PRO A 4 -6.84 5.34 -21.76
C PRO A 4 -6.29 6.18 -20.62
N LYS A 5 -7.06 7.17 -20.15
CA LYS A 5 -6.68 8.01 -19.02
C LYS A 5 -7.04 7.26 -17.73
N PRO A 6 -6.09 6.66 -17.01
CA PRO A 6 -6.41 5.82 -15.85
C PRO A 6 -6.98 6.63 -14.69
N PHE A 7 -6.79 7.95 -14.68
CA PHE A 7 -7.17 8.84 -13.57
C PHE A 7 -8.27 9.84 -13.93
N LYS A 8 -9.01 9.62 -15.02
CA LYS A 8 -9.95 10.62 -15.61
C LYS A 8 -11.03 11.15 -14.65
N GLU A 9 -11.27 10.49 -13.52
CA GLU A 9 -12.23 10.91 -12.49
C GLU A 9 -11.60 11.02 -11.09
N ALA A 10 -10.29 10.80 -10.97
CA ALA A 10 -9.59 10.80 -9.69
C ALA A 10 -9.20 12.22 -9.29
N LYS A 11 -9.62 12.63 -8.10
CA LYS A 11 -9.19 13.85 -7.43
C LYS A 11 -8.06 13.51 -6.49
N VAL A 12 -6.91 14.14 -6.70
CA VAL A 12 -5.69 13.87 -5.95
C VAL A 12 -5.29 15.12 -5.17
N TYR A 13 -5.31 14.99 -3.86
CA TYR A 13 -4.97 16.00 -2.88
C TYR A 13 -3.51 15.84 -2.49
N MET A 14 -2.67 16.83 -2.75
CA MET A 14 -1.26 16.79 -2.37
C MET A 14 -0.80 18.15 -1.85
N SER A 15 -0.01 18.18 -0.78
CA SER A 15 0.56 19.43 -0.25
C SER A 15 2.07 19.47 -0.45
N ARG A 16 2.62 20.67 -0.66
CA ARG A 16 4.07 20.90 -0.75
C ARG A 16 4.83 20.55 0.53
N ASN A 17 4.13 20.51 1.67
CA ASN A 17 4.73 20.11 2.96
C ASN A 17 4.74 18.58 3.15
N LEU A 18 3.94 17.85 2.37
CA LEU A 18 3.72 16.41 2.51
C LEU A 18 4.51 15.60 1.49
N VAL A 19 5.11 16.25 0.49
CA VAL A 19 5.84 15.61 -0.59
C VAL A 19 7.15 16.33 -0.80
N ALA A 20 8.24 15.54 -0.85
CA ALA A 20 9.56 16.07 -1.10
C ALA A 20 9.59 16.83 -2.43
N PRO A 21 10.19 18.03 -2.48
CA PRO A 21 10.14 18.89 -3.66
C PRO A 21 10.73 18.22 -4.90
N GLU A 22 11.69 17.29 -4.73
CA GLU A 22 12.30 16.59 -5.88
C GLU A 22 11.31 15.68 -6.63
N ILE A 23 10.28 15.18 -5.93
CA ILE A 23 9.29 14.24 -6.49
C ILE A 23 7.97 14.97 -6.80
N PHE A 24 7.74 16.12 -6.18
CA PHE A 24 6.50 16.89 -6.31
C PHE A 24 6.16 17.24 -7.76
N ASP A 25 7.10 17.80 -8.51
CA ASP A 25 6.86 18.20 -9.90
C ASP A 25 6.62 16.99 -10.80
N ALA A 26 7.43 15.93 -10.65
CA ALA A 26 7.26 14.69 -11.39
C ALA A 26 5.90 14.03 -11.12
N LEU A 27 5.44 14.07 -9.87
CA LEU A 27 4.15 13.54 -9.46
C LEU A 27 2.99 14.36 -10.06
N LEU A 28 3.07 15.69 -9.96
CA LEU A 28 2.07 16.60 -10.51
C LEU A 28 1.93 16.43 -12.03
N ASP A 29 3.06 16.33 -12.74
CA ASP A 29 3.09 16.09 -14.17
C ASP A 29 2.51 14.73 -14.53
N ALA A 30 2.90 13.67 -13.81
CA ALA A 30 2.38 12.33 -14.02
C ALA A 30 0.85 12.27 -13.84
N LEU A 31 0.31 12.93 -12.82
CA LEU A 31 -1.12 13.01 -12.56
C LEU A 31 -1.87 13.76 -13.67
N LYS A 32 -1.37 14.94 -14.07
CA LYS A 32 -1.97 15.76 -15.14
C LYS A 32 -1.95 15.05 -16.48
N LEU A 33 -0.84 14.40 -16.83
CA LEU A 33 -0.70 13.62 -18.07
C LEU A 33 -1.72 12.49 -18.16
N ASN A 34 -2.04 11.87 -17.01
CA ASN A 34 -3.02 10.79 -16.91
C ASN A 34 -4.45 11.28 -16.68
N GLY A 35 -4.67 12.59 -16.66
CA GLY A 35 -5.99 13.23 -16.58
C GLY A 35 -6.62 13.26 -15.18
N ALA A 36 -5.80 13.19 -14.12
CA ALA A 36 -6.27 13.40 -12.76
C ALA A 36 -6.52 14.89 -12.48
N GLU A 37 -7.49 15.20 -11.62
CA GLU A 37 -7.66 16.52 -11.03
C GLU A 37 -6.76 16.61 -9.80
N VAL A 38 -5.80 17.55 -9.78
CA VAL A 38 -4.88 17.70 -8.65
C VAL A 38 -5.19 18.98 -7.89
N GLU A 39 -5.51 18.85 -6.60
CA GLU A 39 -5.72 19.98 -5.69
C GLU A 39 -4.57 20.08 -4.69
N LEU A 40 -4.01 21.28 -4.57
CA LEU A 40 -2.91 21.56 -3.65
C LEU A 40 -3.39 21.85 -2.22
N CYS A 41 -4.32 21.03 -1.73
CA CYS A 41 -4.92 21.20 -0.41
C CYS A 41 -4.98 19.85 0.31
N CYS A 42 -4.95 19.88 1.64
CA CYS A 42 -5.26 18.72 2.47
C CYS A 42 -6.52 19.04 3.26
N ASP A 43 -7.66 18.81 2.63
CA ASP A 43 -8.97 18.92 3.26
C ASP A 43 -9.45 17.54 3.71
N PRO A 44 -9.43 17.24 5.01
CA PRO A 44 -9.89 15.96 5.54
C PRO A 44 -11.42 15.80 5.49
N SER A 45 -12.14 16.76 4.89
CA SER A 45 -13.57 16.70 4.64
C SER A 45 -13.90 16.11 3.27
N ARG A 46 -12.89 15.87 2.42
CA ARG A 46 -13.00 15.30 1.08
C ARG A 46 -12.74 13.79 1.14
N THR A 47 -13.80 13.03 1.39
CA THR A 47 -13.84 11.55 1.50
C THR A 47 -14.61 10.89 0.36
N GLY A 48 -14.65 11.52 -0.82
CA GLY A 48 -15.32 10.98 -1.99
C GLY A 48 -14.72 9.64 -2.45
N PRO A 49 -15.50 8.81 -3.18
CA PRO A 49 -15.05 7.52 -3.72
C PRO A 49 -13.94 7.63 -4.77
N ASN A 50 -13.68 8.86 -5.24
CA ASN A 50 -12.62 9.20 -6.18
C ASN A 50 -11.64 10.24 -5.60
N ASP A 51 -11.71 10.52 -4.29
CA ASP A 51 -10.79 11.41 -3.61
C ASP A 51 -9.62 10.59 -3.06
N PHE A 52 -8.40 11.00 -3.41
CA PHE A 52 -7.14 10.39 -3.03
C PHE A 52 -6.21 11.42 -2.41
N HIS A 53 -5.54 11.09 -1.32
CA HIS A 53 -4.64 12.00 -0.60
C HIS A 53 -3.23 11.45 -0.67
N VAL A 54 -2.31 12.22 -1.25
CA VAL A 54 -0.91 11.83 -1.34
C VAL A 54 -0.15 12.28 -0.11
N ILE A 55 0.46 11.32 0.58
CA ILE A 55 1.21 11.53 1.81
C ILE A 55 2.55 10.80 1.69
N SER A 56 3.66 11.51 1.84
CA SER A 56 4.99 10.87 1.81
C SER A 56 5.42 10.31 3.16
N SER A 57 4.92 10.89 4.26
CA SER A 57 5.28 10.50 5.63
C SER A 57 4.05 10.17 6.45
N SER A 58 4.01 8.96 7.00
CA SER A 58 2.96 8.50 7.93
C SER A 58 2.93 9.29 9.25
N ASP A 59 3.99 10.02 9.55
CA ASP A 59 4.18 10.75 10.82
C ASP A 59 3.41 12.08 10.86
N HIS A 60 2.69 12.44 9.79
CA HIS A 60 1.86 13.61 9.81
C HIS A 60 0.60 13.40 10.67
N GLU A 61 0.29 14.35 11.55
CA GLU A 61 -0.91 14.33 12.40
C GLU A 61 -2.20 14.08 11.59
N LYS A 62 -2.27 14.61 10.36
CA LYS A 62 -3.42 14.44 9.46
C LYS A 62 -3.57 13.03 8.88
N PHE A 63 -2.52 12.20 8.92
CA PHE A 63 -2.54 10.84 8.39
C PHE A 63 -3.56 9.98 9.14
N GLU A 64 -3.51 10.01 10.47
CA GLU A 64 -4.45 9.28 11.32
C GLU A 64 -5.88 9.80 11.14
N ASP A 65 -6.08 11.12 11.03
CA ASP A 65 -7.40 11.71 10.78
C ASP A 65 -8.00 11.25 9.43
N LEU A 66 -7.21 11.33 8.36
CA LEU A 66 -7.64 10.91 7.02
C LEU A 66 -7.92 9.40 6.99
N ARG A 67 -7.08 8.61 7.66
CA ARG A 67 -7.25 7.17 7.77
C ARG A 67 -8.50 6.81 8.56
N ALA A 68 -8.74 7.49 9.69
CA ALA A 68 -9.91 7.29 10.53
C ALA A 68 -11.21 7.66 9.80
N LYS A 69 -11.17 8.67 8.93
CA LYS A 69 -12.30 9.06 8.07
C LYS A 69 -12.51 8.14 6.86
N GLY A 70 -11.61 7.19 6.61
CA GLY A 70 -11.69 6.29 5.47
C GLY A 70 -11.30 6.92 4.14
N CYS A 71 -10.48 7.98 4.14
CA CYS A 71 -9.91 8.54 2.92
C CYS A 71 -8.97 7.53 2.25
N ASN A 72 -8.87 7.59 0.92
CA ASN A 72 -7.85 6.85 0.19
C ASN A 72 -6.51 7.61 0.26
N LEU A 73 -5.58 7.08 1.02
CA LEU A 73 -4.24 7.60 1.23
C LEU A 73 -3.25 6.86 0.33
N LEU A 74 -2.44 7.60 -0.43
CA LEU A 74 -1.48 7.04 -1.37
C LEU A 74 -0.08 7.59 -1.15
N GLY A 75 0.93 6.74 -1.30
CA GLY A 75 2.32 7.18 -1.35
C GLY A 75 2.67 7.81 -2.71
N PRO A 76 3.60 8.79 -2.75
CA PRO A 76 4.04 9.41 -4.00
C PRO A 76 4.62 8.38 -4.98
N GLN A 77 5.35 7.38 -4.47
CA GLN A 77 5.89 6.29 -5.28
C GLN A 77 4.79 5.41 -5.89
N CYS A 78 3.73 5.12 -5.13
CA CYS A 78 2.58 4.36 -5.63
C CYS A 78 1.95 5.06 -6.82
N VAL A 79 1.68 6.37 -6.72
CA VAL A 79 1.05 7.15 -7.79
C VAL A 79 1.93 7.20 -9.02
N LEU A 80 3.24 7.42 -8.86
CA LEU A 80 4.19 7.44 -9.97
C LEU A 80 4.24 6.09 -10.70
N SER A 81 4.27 4.97 -9.97
CA SER A 81 4.22 3.63 -10.56
C SER A 81 2.90 3.39 -11.30
N CYS A 82 1.75 3.71 -10.69
CA CYS A 82 0.45 3.63 -11.36
C CYS A 82 0.40 4.44 -12.65
N ALA A 83 0.95 5.66 -12.62
CA ALA A 83 0.99 6.57 -13.76
C ALA A 83 1.87 6.03 -14.89
N LYS A 84 3.00 5.40 -14.57
CA LYS A 84 3.90 4.77 -15.54
C LYS A 84 3.27 3.51 -16.17
N GLU A 85 2.66 2.67 -15.35
CA GLU A 85 2.06 1.40 -15.76
C GLU A 85 0.66 1.56 -16.38
N ASN A 86 0.12 2.79 -16.45
CA ASN A 86 -1.24 3.08 -16.89
C ASN A 86 -2.31 2.29 -16.11
N ARG A 87 -2.12 2.21 -14.78
CA ARG A 87 -2.97 1.48 -13.86
C ARG A 87 -3.84 2.43 -13.05
N ALA A 88 -5.03 1.98 -12.65
CA ALA A 88 -5.89 2.73 -11.74
C ALA A 88 -5.26 2.84 -10.34
N LEU A 89 -5.62 3.90 -9.61
CA LEU A 89 -5.17 4.10 -8.23
C LEU A 89 -5.89 3.11 -7.28
N PRO A 90 -5.17 2.51 -6.32
CA PRO A 90 -5.77 1.56 -5.38
C PRO A 90 -6.73 2.26 -4.41
N LYS A 91 -7.89 1.65 -4.17
CA LYS A 91 -8.99 2.17 -3.32
C LYS A 91 -9.14 1.39 -2.01
N GLN A 92 -8.03 1.01 -1.39
CA GLN A 92 -7.99 0.10 -0.23
C GLN A 92 -7.64 0.82 1.08
N GLY A 93 -7.99 2.10 1.19
CA GLY A 93 -7.74 2.91 2.39
C GLY A 93 -6.35 3.52 2.40
N PHE A 94 -5.27 2.76 2.65
CA PHE A 94 -3.90 3.27 2.59
C PHE A 94 -3.02 2.39 1.73
N THR A 95 -2.26 2.97 0.81
CA THR A 95 -1.25 2.25 0.01
C THR A 95 0.02 3.09 -0.13
N CYS A 96 1.10 2.69 0.54
CA CYS A 96 2.38 3.39 0.49
C CYS A 96 3.16 3.06 -0.80
N CYS A 97 3.18 1.79 -1.19
CA CYS A 97 3.88 1.29 -2.37
C CYS A 97 3.14 0.08 -2.96
N LEU A 98 3.48 -0.27 -4.20
CA LEU A 98 2.94 -1.46 -4.88
C LEU A 98 3.93 -2.63 -4.85
N ALA A 99 4.79 -2.69 -3.84
CA ALA A 99 5.84 -3.71 -3.76
C ALA A 99 5.29 -5.14 -3.63
N MET A 100 4.12 -5.29 -3.01
CA MET A 100 3.40 -6.56 -2.86
C MET A 100 2.16 -6.63 -3.75
N ASP A 101 2.09 -5.83 -4.81
CA ASP A 101 0.94 -5.82 -5.70
C ASP A 101 0.70 -7.18 -6.36
N GLY A 102 -0.53 -7.69 -6.24
CA GLY A 102 -0.90 -9.03 -6.74
C GLY A 102 -0.33 -10.19 -5.92
N VAL A 103 0.38 -9.91 -4.83
CA VAL A 103 0.99 -10.92 -3.96
C VAL A 103 0.00 -11.36 -2.89
N LYS A 104 -0.25 -12.67 -2.82
CA LYS A 104 -1.08 -13.28 -1.77
C LYS A 104 -0.18 -13.83 -0.67
N VAL A 105 -0.38 -13.35 0.55
CA VAL A 105 0.45 -13.68 1.72
C VAL A 105 -0.38 -14.41 2.75
N ILE A 106 0.21 -15.37 3.47
CA ILE A 106 -0.43 -16.02 4.61
C ILE A 106 0.41 -15.85 5.86
N ALA A 107 -0.21 -15.39 6.95
CA ALA A 107 0.40 -15.34 8.26
C ALA A 107 -0.01 -16.57 9.10
N SER A 108 0.96 -17.39 9.51
CA SER A 108 0.72 -18.57 10.35
C SER A 108 1.56 -18.53 11.63
N GLY A 109 0.94 -18.90 12.75
CA GLY A 109 1.60 -18.92 14.06
C GLY A 109 1.67 -17.56 14.75
N PHE A 110 0.97 -16.54 14.24
CA PHE A 110 0.83 -15.23 14.87
C PHE A 110 -0.48 -15.11 15.65
N ASP A 111 -0.46 -14.28 16.69
CA ASP A 111 -1.64 -13.89 17.46
C ASP A 111 -2.58 -12.99 16.64
N VAL A 112 -3.81 -12.80 17.12
CA VAL A 112 -4.84 -12.03 16.39
C VAL A 112 -4.38 -10.59 16.15
N ASP A 113 -3.81 -9.94 17.17
CA ASP A 113 -3.30 -8.57 17.06
C ASP A 113 -2.11 -8.43 16.12
N GLU A 114 -1.19 -9.41 16.13
CA GLU A 114 -0.03 -9.44 15.23
C GLU A 114 -0.47 -9.66 13.78
N LYS A 115 -1.41 -10.56 13.54
CA LYS A 115 -1.98 -10.77 12.21
C LYS A 115 -2.62 -9.51 11.66
N PHE A 116 -3.31 -8.74 12.49
CA PHE A 116 -3.91 -7.48 12.09
C PHE A 116 -2.87 -6.43 11.70
N LYS A 117 -1.72 -6.36 12.42
CA LYS A 117 -0.59 -5.50 12.03
C LYS A 117 0.02 -5.93 10.69
N ILE A 118 0.23 -7.24 10.50
CA ILE A 118 0.74 -7.79 9.24
C ILE A 118 -0.24 -7.50 8.10
N GLU A 119 -1.53 -7.68 8.33
CA GLU A 119 -2.59 -7.39 7.35
C GLU A 119 -2.51 -5.92 6.92
N LYS A 120 -2.46 -4.99 7.88
CA LYS A 120 -2.30 -3.56 7.60
C LYS A 120 -1.06 -3.26 6.76
N LEU A 121 0.10 -3.86 7.09
CA LEU A 121 1.34 -3.66 6.34
C LEU A 121 1.28 -4.25 4.93
N VAL A 122 0.76 -5.47 4.79
CA VAL A 122 0.62 -6.16 3.50
C VAL A 122 -0.34 -5.39 2.59
N THR A 123 -1.49 -4.96 3.11
CA THR A 123 -2.44 -4.12 2.38
C THR A 123 -1.85 -2.75 2.03
N ALA A 124 -1.08 -2.14 2.93
CA ALA A 124 -0.37 -0.89 2.64
C ALA A 124 0.65 -1.03 1.50
N MET A 125 1.20 -2.23 1.26
CA MET A 125 2.12 -2.52 0.16
C MET A 125 1.41 -3.06 -1.11
N GLY A 126 0.07 -3.07 -1.14
CA GLY A 126 -0.71 -3.56 -2.28
C GLY A 126 -0.99 -5.06 -2.29
N GLY A 127 -0.58 -5.79 -1.26
CA GLY A 127 -0.79 -7.23 -1.14
C GLY A 127 -2.10 -7.60 -0.46
N VAL A 128 -2.43 -8.90 -0.52
CA VAL A 128 -3.63 -9.45 0.12
C VAL A 128 -3.23 -10.52 1.14
N LEU A 129 -3.60 -10.31 2.41
CA LEU A 129 -3.44 -11.33 3.43
C LEU A 129 -4.60 -12.34 3.35
N GLN A 130 -4.28 -13.61 3.12
CA GLN A 130 -5.24 -14.71 3.18
C GLN A 130 -5.17 -15.42 4.54
N THR A 131 -6.35 -15.74 5.09
CA THR A 131 -6.46 -16.53 6.33
C THR A 131 -6.41 -18.04 6.07
N LYS A 132 -6.67 -18.47 4.83
CA LYS A 132 -6.67 -19.88 4.40
C LYS A 132 -5.57 -20.13 3.38
N ALA A 133 -4.86 -21.25 3.54
CA ALA A 133 -3.89 -21.74 2.57
C ALA A 133 -4.61 -22.24 1.33
N THR A 134 -4.45 -21.51 0.22
CA THR A 134 -4.87 -21.92 -1.12
C THR A 134 -3.63 -22.17 -1.98
N LEU A 135 -3.79 -22.88 -3.09
CA LEU A 135 -2.68 -23.19 -4.01
C LEU A 135 -2.11 -21.93 -4.69
N ASP A 136 -2.83 -20.80 -4.67
CA ASP A 136 -2.46 -19.54 -5.31
C ASP A 136 -1.64 -18.60 -4.39
N VAL A 137 -1.12 -19.10 -3.27
CA VAL A 137 -0.42 -18.27 -2.29
C VAL A 137 1.03 -18.08 -2.71
N SER A 138 1.47 -16.83 -2.80
CA SER A 138 2.83 -16.48 -3.22
C SER A 138 3.84 -16.57 -2.08
N PHE A 139 3.47 -16.13 -0.86
CA PHE A 139 4.36 -16.10 0.29
C PHE A 139 3.67 -16.56 1.57
N VAL A 140 4.42 -17.25 2.43
CA VAL A 140 3.96 -17.66 3.77
C VAL A 140 4.87 -17.06 4.82
N ILE A 141 4.32 -16.20 5.67
CA ILE A 141 4.97 -15.62 6.84
C ILE A 141 4.67 -16.54 8.03
N VAL A 142 5.73 -16.96 8.72
CA VAL A 142 5.63 -17.87 9.87
C VAL A 142 6.36 -17.29 11.08
N LYS A 143 5.71 -17.23 12.24
CA LYS A 143 6.30 -16.72 13.49
C LYS A 143 7.46 -17.59 14.01
N ASN A 144 7.43 -18.89 13.70
CA ASN A 144 8.38 -19.85 14.24
C ASN A 144 8.68 -20.97 13.23
N VAL A 145 9.95 -21.37 13.12
CA VAL A 145 10.49 -22.42 12.23
C VAL A 145 9.85 -23.81 12.53
N LEU A 146 9.18 -23.93 13.67
CA LEU A 146 8.53 -25.13 14.17
C LEU A 146 7.02 -25.19 13.92
N ALA A 147 6.40 -24.17 13.30
CA ALA A 147 4.97 -24.22 13.02
C ALA A 147 4.69 -25.29 11.95
N ALA A 148 3.62 -26.08 12.12
CA ALA A 148 3.31 -27.25 11.26
C ALA A 148 3.26 -26.95 9.74
N LYS A 149 3.02 -25.70 9.35
CA LYS A 149 3.03 -25.24 7.94
C LYS A 149 4.43 -25.03 7.36
N TYR A 150 5.48 -24.99 8.19
CA TYR A 150 6.88 -24.89 7.79
C TYR A 150 7.34 -26.13 6.99
N LYS A 151 6.81 -27.32 7.32
CA LYS A 151 7.11 -28.56 6.59
C LYS A 151 6.50 -28.61 5.18
N VAL A 152 5.46 -27.83 4.89
CA VAL A 152 4.75 -27.89 3.61
C VAL A 152 5.38 -26.97 2.55
N CYS A 153 6.00 -25.85 2.95
CA CYS A 153 6.66 -24.91 2.02
C CYS A 153 8.12 -25.26 1.66
N LEU A 154 8.70 -26.31 2.25
CA LEU A 154 10.06 -26.75 1.93
C LEU A 154 10.13 -27.61 0.65
N LEU A 155 8.99 -28.03 0.10
CA LEU A 155 8.96 -28.81 -1.13
C LEU A 155 8.62 -27.89 -2.31
N PRO A 156 9.48 -27.91 -3.34
CA PRO A 156 9.81 -26.73 -4.14
C PRO A 156 8.72 -26.50 -5.19
N LYS A 157 8.20 -25.27 -5.31
CA LYS A 157 7.84 -24.57 -6.57
C LYS A 157 7.61 -23.08 -6.28
N ASP A 158 8.55 -22.25 -6.73
CA ASP A 158 8.43 -20.83 -7.09
C ASP A 158 7.87 -19.78 -6.09
N GLY A 159 7.39 -20.18 -4.91
CA GLY A 159 6.96 -19.28 -3.83
C GLY A 159 8.10 -18.99 -2.86
N GLY A 160 8.53 -17.73 -2.77
CA GLY A 160 9.54 -17.31 -1.80
C GLY A 160 9.05 -17.50 -0.36
N LEU A 161 9.89 -18.04 0.51
CA LEU A 161 9.62 -18.09 1.95
C LEU A 161 10.27 -16.87 2.61
N VAL A 162 9.47 -15.96 3.17
CA VAL A 162 10.00 -14.81 3.92
C VAL A 162 9.75 -15.05 5.41
N SER A 163 10.83 -15.37 6.13
CA SER A 163 10.83 -15.36 7.59
C SER A 163 10.93 -13.91 8.06
N LEU A 164 9.79 -13.27 8.34
CA LEU A 164 9.78 -11.98 9.03
C LEU A 164 9.99 -12.21 10.52
N ASN A 165 11.22 -12.02 10.96
CA ASN A 165 11.51 -11.82 12.37
C ASN A 165 11.03 -10.40 12.74
N ILE A 166 9.82 -10.30 13.29
CA ILE A 166 9.15 -9.04 13.64
C ILE A 166 9.96 -8.20 14.66
N LYS A 167 11.06 -8.72 15.21
CA LYS A 167 11.94 -7.97 16.13
C LYS A 167 12.78 -6.85 15.49
N GLY A 168 12.71 -6.62 14.17
CA GLY A 168 13.59 -5.66 13.51
C GLY A 168 13.09 -4.99 12.24
N CYS A 169 11.77 -4.78 12.07
CA CYS A 169 11.27 -3.96 10.97
C CYS A 169 11.25 -2.48 11.40
N PRO A 170 12.09 -1.60 10.80
CA PRO A 170 12.15 -0.17 11.13
C PRO A 170 10.92 0.65 10.71
N LEU A 171 9.85 -0.01 10.23
CA LEU A 171 8.54 0.60 9.98
C LEU A 171 7.56 0.42 11.18
N ILE A 172 8.02 -0.20 12.26
CA ILE A 172 7.23 -0.47 13.49
C ILE A 172 7.95 0.04 14.76
N ASN A 173 9.18 0.52 14.61
CA ASN A 173 9.89 1.33 15.61
C ASN A 173 9.97 2.72 14.97
N GLU A 174 9.51 3.81 15.54
CA GLU A 174 9.62 4.30 16.91
C GLU A 174 8.46 5.31 17.20
N PRO A 175 8.49 6.03 18.33
CA PRO A 175 8.17 5.63 19.70
C PRO A 175 6.72 5.90 20.12
#